data_AF-A0A7J4MDY6-F1
#
_entry.id   AF-A0A7J4MDY6-F1
#
_cell.length_a   1.000
_cell.length_b   1.000
_cell.length_c   1.000
_cell.angle_alpha   90.00
_cell.angle_beta   90.00
_cell.angle_gamma   90.00
#
_symmetry.space_group_name_H-M   'P 1'
#
loop_
_entity.id
_entity.type
_entity.pdbx_description
1 polymer ?
#
loop_
_entity_poly.entity_id
_entity_poly.type
_entity_poly.pdbx_seq_one_letter_code
_entity_poly.pdbx_strand_id
1 'polypeptide(L)'
;MGDDHYPRIDIKRLSWEEYALICVVAVSVIIYGIHISQFKQLPSPIFGGDIYRDRGFVKNIVAGNPVWSDGFYANEIQYYPYLVFALQALFVKITGVSVDGVVLYFPLITLILSAIAWYVLGLRIFKIKRWALLTSLSFIGFVHWYFPKSAGVAVFLTIPLFLYFWLKYEQENKLIDSVFAGLFLGLTSLIWGGIFVGIIMTSGVVIVYFFIKELVNNHKHKNSINLWKTIYSYIKKYYPLFIVAILISLIFFLPLLIKYQMKEYNLVTKWGDEKIGLLGPSWILSSFKGLFFDTSSIITIIFTLISLIGILSMLFSKKRFENIFVLALFIGNIIILQHHLITRPLLHWSFLPQKMAYLYFFIPIFFVFGILTISSFMKKENIKKLVFIAALIIIVISFSHKYSVMSNDQWDKAGRSDPAYVKSLYALGDFLEKNMAKDETVLSNDESGFMLAIVSGRKVMLTRRTHASYYVDIDKRIAEATVAMYGNNVDLTKEILDRYNVKYLYLDQNIFQNYMRVRPDLKQFLVENKIAFVEAYDRYDIAVPPERANMQDLLLIPPQNLSEEFTSLWIPVHNVVVQGQTVGQLFRLKES
;
A
#
# COMPACT_ATOMS: atom_id res chain seq x y z
N MET A 1 1.83 41.09 16.17
CA MET A 1 1.18 39.78 15.98
C MET A 1 -0.31 40.04 16.05
N GLY A 2 -0.96 40.26 14.89
CA GLY A 2 -2.42 40.30 14.85
C GLY A 2 -2.95 38.88 14.98
N ASP A 3 -4.06 38.69 15.68
CA ASP A 3 -4.74 37.40 15.81
C ASP A 3 -5.11 36.87 14.42
N ASP A 4 -4.24 36.02 13.87
CA ASP A 4 -4.54 35.16 12.72
C ASP A 4 -5.56 34.10 13.21
N HIS A 5 -6.81 34.51 13.36
CA HIS A 5 -7.89 33.58 13.68
C HIS A 5 -8.07 32.60 12.52
N TYR A 6 -7.57 31.39 12.69
CA TYR A 6 -7.88 30.27 11.80
C TYR A 6 -9.40 30.04 11.80
N PRO A 7 -10.03 29.91 10.61
CA PRO A 7 -11.45 29.59 10.55
C PRO A 7 -11.73 28.31 11.33
N ARG A 8 -12.69 28.37 12.26
CA ARG A 8 -13.13 27.21 13.03
C ARG A 8 -14.35 26.56 12.36
N ILE A 9 -14.44 25.24 12.49
CA ILE A 9 -15.65 24.48 12.15
C ILE A 9 -16.58 24.58 13.36
N ASP A 10 -17.76 25.16 13.17
CA ASP A 10 -18.82 25.17 14.18
C ASP A 10 -19.92 24.21 13.73
N ILE A 11 -20.00 23.04 14.38
CA ILE A 11 -20.97 21.99 14.05
C ILE A 11 -22.41 22.49 14.20
N LYS A 12 -22.66 23.51 15.04
CA LYS A 12 -24.00 24.08 15.23
C LYS A 12 -24.37 25.09 14.15
N ARG A 13 -23.41 25.63 13.41
CA ARG A 13 -23.58 26.66 12.37
C ARG A 13 -22.62 26.44 11.21
N LEU A 14 -22.93 25.45 10.38
CA LEU A 14 -22.15 25.15 9.19
C LEU A 14 -22.25 26.29 8.17
N SER A 15 -21.12 26.64 7.56
CA SER A 15 -21.05 27.56 6.42
C SER A 15 -21.46 26.86 5.13
N TRP A 16 -21.74 27.63 4.07
CA TRP A 16 -22.09 27.06 2.77
C TRP A 16 -20.98 26.16 2.20
N GLU A 17 -19.70 26.44 2.51
CA GLU A 17 -18.59 25.59 2.09
C GLU A 17 -18.64 24.21 2.76
N GLU A 18 -19.05 24.15 4.03
CA GLU A 18 -19.16 22.91 4.78
C GLU A 18 -20.37 22.10 4.31
N TYR A 19 -21.51 22.75 4.02
CA TYR A 19 -22.64 22.10 3.35
C TYR A 19 -22.27 21.59 1.96
N ALA A 20 -21.53 22.38 1.16
CA ALA A 20 -21.08 21.95 -0.16
C ALA A 20 -20.16 20.73 -0.08
N LEU A 21 -19.24 20.69 0.90
CA LEU A 21 -18.40 19.52 1.14
C LEU A 21 -19.25 18.29 1.45
N ILE A 22 -20.19 18.38 2.39
CA ILE A 22 -21.08 17.28 2.76
C ILE A 22 -21.85 16.78 1.54
N CYS A 23 -22.46 17.69 0.77
CA CYS A 23 -23.22 17.34 -0.44
C CYS A 23 -22.35 16.62 -1.47
N VAL A 24 -21.16 17.14 -1.78
CA VAL A 24 -20.29 16.51 -2.79
C VAL A 24 -19.79 15.15 -2.30
N VAL A 25 -19.38 15.04 -1.03
CA VAL A 25 -18.95 13.75 -0.45
C VAL A 25 -20.10 12.74 -0.50
N ALA A 26 -21.33 13.14 -0.15
CA ALA A 26 -22.50 12.28 -0.22
C ALA A 26 -22.76 11.81 -1.66
N VAL A 27 -22.73 12.71 -2.64
CA VAL A 27 -22.88 12.36 -4.06
C VAL A 27 -21.77 11.42 -4.52
N SER A 28 -20.51 11.68 -4.17
CA SER A 28 -19.39 10.80 -4.52
C SER A 28 -19.53 9.42 -3.89
N VAL A 29 -19.94 9.33 -2.63
CA VAL A 29 -20.22 8.06 -1.94
C VAL A 29 -21.37 7.31 -2.61
N ILE A 30 -22.43 7.99 -3.02
CA ILE A 30 -23.56 7.38 -3.73
C ILE A 30 -23.10 6.84 -5.09
N ILE A 31 -22.42 7.64 -5.90
CA ILE A 31 -21.92 7.22 -7.22
C ILE A 31 -20.99 6.01 -7.07
N TYR A 32 -20.04 6.07 -6.12
CA TYR A 32 -19.09 4.99 -5.92
C TYR A 32 -19.74 3.74 -5.32
N GLY A 33 -20.71 3.91 -4.41
CA GLY A 33 -21.52 2.82 -3.88
C GLY A 33 -22.37 2.13 -4.95
N ILE A 34 -23.02 2.89 -5.84
CA ILE A 34 -23.75 2.35 -6.99
C ILE A 34 -22.79 1.57 -7.88
N HIS A 35 -21.60 2.11 -8.15
CA HIS A 35 -20.61 1.43 -8.97
C HIS A 35 -20.15 0.10 -8.35
N ILE A 36 -19.74 0.11 -7.08
CA ILE A 36 -19.30 -1.09 -6.33
C ILE A 36 -20.42 -2.13 -6.24
N SER A 37 -21.69 -1.70 -6.14
CA SER A 37 -22.84 -2.63 -6.07
C SER A 37 -23.02 -3.51 -7.31
N GLN A 38 -22.39 -3.14 -8.44
CA GLN A 38 -22.40 -3.93 -9.66
C GLN A 38 -21.43 -5.11 -9.61
N PHE A 39 -20.49 -5.13 -8.66
CA PHE A 39 -19.50 -6.19 -8.55
C PHE A 39 -20.11 -7.49 -8.04
N LYS A 40 -19.70 -8.58 -8.69
CA LYS A 40 -20.05 -9.97 -8.36
C LYS A 40 -18.87 -10.70 -7.73
N GLN A 41 -17.67 -10.15 -7.85
CA GLN A 41 -16.45 -10.58 -7.18
C GLN A 41 -15.53 -9.37 -6.91
N LEU A 42 -14.41 -9.58 -6.20
CA LEU A 42 -13.42 -8.52 -6.00
C LEU A 42 -12.76 -8.11 -7.34
N PRO A 43 -12.53 -6.81 -7.61
CA PRO A 43 -11.96 -6.31 -8.87
C PRO A 43 -10.44 -6.52 -8.89
N SER A 44 -9.99 -7.77 -8.92
CA SER A 44 -8.58 -8.18 -8.81
C SER A 44 -8.43 -9.63 -9.29
N PRO A 45 -7.26 -10.08 -9.76
CA PRO A 45 -7.08 -11.49 -10.08
C PRO A 45 -7.09 -12.33 -8.79
N ILE A 46 -7.78 -13.47 -8.81
CA ILE A 46 -7.84 -14.37 -7.66
C ILE A 46 -6.50 -15.09 -7.41
N PHE A 47 -5.70 -15.28 -8.46
CA PHE A 47 -4.32 -15.73 -8.34
C PHE A 47 -3.38 -14.51 -8.31
N GLY A 48 -2.76 -14.26 -7.15
CA GLY A 48 -1.73 -13.24 -6.96
C GLY A 48 -2.21 -11.78 -6.82
N GLY A 49 -3.50 -11.49 -6.79
CA GLY A 49 -4.02 -10.12 -6.72
C GLY A 49 -4.02 -9.49 -5.32
N ASP A 50 -3.60 -8.23 -5.20
CA ASP A 50 -3.49 -7.52 -3.91
C ASP A 50 -4.81 -7.40 -3.13
N ILE A 51 -5.94 -7.14 -3.79
CA ILE A 51 -7.23 -6.97 -3.09
C ILE A 51 -7.66 -8.31 -2.47
N TYR A 52 -7.36 -9.40 -3.19
CA TYR A 52 -7.59 -10.75 -2.70
C TYR A 52 -6.62 -11.14 -1.57
N ARG A 53 -5.35 -10.71 -1.60
CA ARG A 53 -4.44 -10.83 -0.44
C ARG A 53 -5.04 -10.15 0.79
N ASP A 54 -5.47 -8.90 0.64
CA ASP A 54 -6.03 -8.10 1.74
C ASP A 54 -7.30 -8.79 2.31
N ARG A 55 -8.15 -9.34 1.43
CA ARG A 55 -9.30 -10.19 1.80
C ARG A 55 -8.87 -11.41 2.63
N GLY A 56 -7.82 -12.12 2.22
CA GLY A 56 -7.28 -13.27 2.95
C GLY A 56 -6.85 -12.92 4.37
N PHE A 57 -6.17 -11.79 4.54
CA PHE A 57 -5.78 -11.28 5.86
C PHE A 57 -6.97 -10.95 6.75
N VAL A 58 -8.01 -10.30 6.19
CA VAL A 58 -9.26 -10.06 6.92
C VAL A 58 -9.94 -11.38 7.31
N LYS A 59 -10.05 -12.33 6.37
CA LYS A 59 -10.69 -13.63 6.61
C LYS A 59 -9.95 -14.43 7.70
N ASN A 60 -8.62 -14.42 7.69
CA ASN A 60 -7.78 -15.02 8.73
C ASN A 60 -8.10 -14.46 10.14
N ILE A 61 -8.27 -13.14 10.27
CA ILE A 61 -8.61 -12.49 11.56
C ILE A 61 -10.07 -12.78 11.96
N VAL A 62 -10.99 -12.79 10.99
CA VAL A 62 -12.41 -13.13 11.21
C VAL A 62 -12.56 -14.55 11.71
N ALA A 63 -11.79 -15.50 11.15
CA ALA A 63 -11.70 -16.89 11.62
C ALA A 63 -11.14 -17.03 13.05
N GLY A 64 -10.72 -15.92 13.69
CA GLY A 64 -10.31 -15.86 15.08
C GLY A 64 -8.82 -16.08 15.29
N ASN A 65 -8.00 -15.94 14.25
CA ASN A 65 -6.55 -15.85 14.43
C ASN A 65 -6.16 -14.44 14.93
N PRO A 66 -5.09 -14.31 15.74
CA PRO A 66 -4.61 -13.00 16.17
C PRO A 66 -4.15 -12.12 15.00
N VAL A 67 -4.28 -10.79 15.13
CA VAL A 67 -3.91 -9.83 14.08
C VAL A 67 -2.41 -9.84 13.73
N TRP A 68 -1.57 -10.32 14.65
CA TRP A 68 -0.13 -10.47 14.46
C TRP A 68 0.26 -11.84 13.89
N SER A 69 -0.68 -12.77 13.68
CA SER A 69 -0.38 -14.04 13.01
C SER A 69 -0.33 -13.86 11.50
N ASP A 70 0.66 -14.48 10.85
CA ASP A 70 0.81 -14.39 9.39
C ASP A 70 -0.42 -14.94 8.68
N GLY A 71 -0.94 -14.24 7.68
CA GLY A 71 -2.15 -14.65 6.98
C GLY A 71 -2.00 -15.92 6.14
N PHE A 72 -0.78 -16.29 5.76
CA PHE A 72 -0.49 -17.44 4.91
C PHE A 72 0.12 -18.60 5.69
N TYR A 73 1.09 -18.33 6.56
CA TYR A 73 1.92 -19.38 7.14
C TYR A 73 1.54 -19.69 8.58
N ALA A 74 1.44 -20.98 8.89
CA ALA A 74 1.30 -21.44 10.27
C ALA A 74 2.54 -21.06 11.08
N ASN A 75 2.34 -20.69 12.35
CA ASN A 75 3.40 -20.34 13.30
C ASN A 75 4.31 -19.14 12.89
N GLU A 76 3.91 -18.34 11.91
CA GLU A 76 4.62 -17.12 11.51
C GLU A 76 3.95 -15.83 12.02
N ILE A 77 4.76 -14.76 12.12
CA ILE A 77 4.26 -13.42 12.47
C ILE A 77 3.95 -12.67 11.19
N GLN A 78 2.85 -11.94 11.21
CA GLN A 78 2.39 -11.10 10.12
C GLN A 78 3.47 -10.09 9.70
N TYR A 79 3.96 -10.24 8.48
CA TYR A 79 5.00 -9.39 7.90
C TYR A 79 4.45 -8.09 7.28
N TYR A 80 3.14 -8.00 7.09
CA TYR A 80 2.48 -6.84 6.47
C TYR A 80 1.71 -6.02 7.53
N PRO A 81 1.84 -4.68 7.56
CA PRO A 81 1.12 -3.85 8.54
C PRO A 81 -0.39 -4.10 8.54
N TYR A 82 -0.96 -4.38 9.72
CA TYR A 82 -2.28 -5.02 9.83
C TYR A 82 -3.42 -4.08 10.25
N LEU A 83 -3.20 -2.78 10.44
CA LEU A 83 -4.24 -1.90 10.99
C LEU A 83 -5.52 -1.86 10.13
N VAL A 84 -5.38 -1.72 8.82
CA VAL A 84 -6.54 -1.67 7.91
C VAL A 84 -7.31 -2.99 7.94
N PHE A 85 -6.62 -4.13 7.93
CA PHE A 85 -7.26 -5.45 7.97
C PHE A 85 -7.93 -5.72 9.31
N ALA A 86 -7.32 -5.27 10.41
CA ALA A 86 -7.90 -5.36 11.75
C ALA A 86 -9.19 -4.53 11.85
N LEU A 87 -9.21 -3.31 11.30
CA LEU A 87 -10.41 -2.49 11.24
C LEU A 87 -11.50 -3.15 10.38
N GLN A 88 -11.16 -3.67 9.20
CA GLN A 88 -12.11 -4.38 8.34
C GLN A 88 -12.67 -5.63 9.03
N ALA A 89 -11.83 -6.45 9.68
CA ALA A 89 -12.27 -7.62 10.43
C ALA A 89 -13.18 -7.23 11.61
N LEU A 90 -12.89 -6.12 12.30
CA LEU A 90 -13.75 -5.59 13.34
C LEU A 90 -15.13 -5.20 12.79
N PHE A 91 -15.18 -4.52 11.64
CA PHE A 91 -16.43 -4.17 10.96
C PHE A 91 -17.24 -5.42 10.58
N VAL A 92 -16.60 -6.47 10.04
CA VAL A 92 -17.26 -7.76 9.76
C VAL A 92 -17.88 -8.32 11.04
N LYS A 93 -17.13 -8.39 12.14
CA LYS A 93 -17.62 -8.95 13.42
C LYS A 93 -18.75 -8.14 14.06
N ILE A 94 -18.74 -6.81 13.94
CA ILE A 94 -19.77 -5.94 14.53
C ILE A 94 -21.04 -5.94 13.68
N THR A 95 -20.91 -5.89 12.35
CA THR A 95 -22.06 -5.66 11.46
C THR A 95 -22.66 -6.93 10.88
N GLY A 96 -21.91 -8.05 10.89
CA GLY A 96 -22.31 -9.29 10.22
C GLY A 96 -22.22 -9.23 8.68
N VAL A 97 -21.77 -8.12 8.11
CA VAL A 97 -21.53 -8.00 6.66
C VAL A 97 -20.40 -8.96 6.26
N SER A 98 -20.52 -9.59 5.08
CA SER A 98 -19.50 -10.51 4.57
C SER A 98 -18.13 -9.83 4.43
N VAL A 99 -17.07 -10.63 4.47
CA VAL A 99 -15.69 -10.15 4.28
C VAL A 99 -15.57 -9.37 2.97
N ASP A 100 -16.09 -9.92 1.87
CA ASP A 100 -16.07 -9.27 0.56
C ASP A 100 -16.82 -7.94 0.57
N GLY A 101 -17.99 -7.90 1.20
CA GLY A 101 -18.77 -6.67 1.35
C GLY A 101 -17.96 -5.60 2.07
N VAL A 102 -17.32 -5.93 3.18
CA VAL A 102 -16.47 -4.96 3.89
C VAL A 102 -15.27 -4.55 3.05
N VAL A 103 -14.53 -5.48 2.43
CA VAL A 103 -13.38 -5.14 1.57
C VAL A 103 -13.78 -4.21 0.42
N LEU A 104 -14.95 -4.43 -0.19
CA LEU A 104 -15.49 -3.61 -1.28
C LEU A 104 -15.94 -2.22 -0.83
N TYR A 105 -16.64 -2.11 0.30
CA TYR A 105 -17.28 -0.86 0.73
C TYR A 105 -16.45 -0.03 1.73
N PHE A 106 -15.44 -0.61 2.40
CA PHE A 106 -14.52 0.12 3.28
C PHE A 106 -13.83 1.33 2.62
N PRO A 107 -13.50 1.30 1.32
CA PRO A 107 -13.14 2.50 0.55
C PRO A 107 -14.04 3.72 0.74
N LEU A 108 -15.37 3.55 0.86
CA LEU A 108 -16.32 4.66 1.04
C LEU A 108 -16.11 5.37 2.39
N ILE A 109 -15.83 4.60 3.44
CA ILE A 109 -15.51 5.15 4.76
C ILE A 109 -14.20 5.96 4.67
N THR A 110 -13.21 5.39 3.98
CA THR A 110 -11.92 6.06 3.75
C THR A 110 -12.09 7.34 2.94
N LEU A 111 -12.96 7.37 1.93
CA LEU A 111 -13.28 8.57 1.15
C LEU A 111 -13.79 9.71 2.03
N ILE A 112 -14.80 9.44 2.87
CA ILE A 112 -15.40 10.43 3.77
C ILE A 112 -14.34 11.00 4.72
N LEU A 113 -13.59 10.13 5.38
CA LEU A 113 -12.55 10.53 6.33
C LEU A 113 -11.43 11.31 5.63
N SER A 114 -11.03 10.88 4.44
CA SER A 114 -9.99 11.56 3.65
C SER A 114 -10.46 12.95 3.22
N ALA A 115 -11.70 13.10 2.72
CA ALA A 115 -12.24 14.40 2.34
C ALA A 115 -12.22 15.39 3.52
N ILE A 116 -12.60 14.94 4.72
CA ILE A 116 -12.50 15.76 5.94
C ILE A 116 -11.04 16.11 6.26
N ALA A 117 -10.13 15.15 6.20
CA ALA A 117 -8.71 15.36 6.46
C ALA A 117 -8.08 16.38 5.48
N TRP A 118 -8.41 16.28 4.18
CA TRP A 118 -7.98 17.23 3.15
C TRP A 118 -8.58 18.62 3.33
N TYR A 119 -9.86 18.71 3.72
CA TYR A 119 -10.50 19.99 4.04
C TYR A 119 -9.81 20.67 5.23
N VAL A 120 -9.56 19.95 6.31
CA VAL A 120 -8.91 20.48 7.52
C VAL A 120 -7.45 20.87 7.25
N LEU A 121 -6.71 20.09 6.46
CA LEU A 121 -5.37 20.49 5.98
C LEU A 121 -5.44 21.76 5.12
N GLY A 122 -6.40 21.84 4.19
CA GLY A 122 -6.63 23.02 3.35
C GLY A 122 -6.97 24.27 4.16
N LEU A 123 -7.78 24.15 5.23
CA LEU A 123 -8.07 25.26 6.14
C LEU A 123 -6.80 25.80 6.80
N ARG A 124 -5.90 24.90 7.20
CA ARG A 124 -4.62 25.28 7.83
C ARG A 124 -3.67 25.95 6.84
N ILE A 125 -3.59 25.47 5.60
CA ILE A 125 -2.71 26.03 4.56
C ILE A 125 -3.24 27.38 4.05
N PHE A 126 -4.52 27.44 3.68
CA PHE A 126 -5.08 28.58 2.95
C PHE A 126 -5.79 29.60 3.85
N LYS A 127 -6.10 29.25 5.10
CA LYS A 127 -6.79 30.10 6.10
C LYS A 127 -8.18 30.60 5.65
N ILE A 128 -8.75 30.05 4.59
CA ILE A 128 -10.03 30.45 4.01
C ILE A 128 -10.82 29.20 3.63
N LYS A 129 -12.09 29.11 4.07
CA LYS A 129 -12.96 27.94 3.87
C LYS A 129 -13.15 27.56 2.40
N ARG A 130 -13.24 28.55 1.49
CA ARG A 130 -13.40 28.34 0.04
C ARG A 130 -12.24 27.55 -0.59
N TRP A 131 -11.01 27.91 -0.23
CA TRP A 131 -9.83 27.24 -0.76
C TRP A 131 -9.61 25.87 -0.12
N ALA A 132 -9.99 25.72 1.15
CA ALA A 132 -10.03 24.44 1.83
C ALA A 132 -11.04 23.46 1.19
N LEU A 133 -12.24 23.94 0.86
CA LEU A 133 -13.23 23.19 0.09
C LEU A 133 -12.61 22.73 -1.23
N LEU A 134 -12.01 23.66 -1.99
CA LEU A 134 -11.39 23.34 -3.26
C LEU A 134 -10.28 22.29 -3.11
N THR A 135 -9.47 22.34 -2.05
CA THR A 135 -8.45 21.31 -1.77
C THR A 135 -9.06 19.91 -1.62
N SER A 136 -10.12 19.78 -0.81
CA SER A 136 -10.82 18.51 -0.64
C SER A 136 -11.47 18.03 -1.93
N LEU A 137 -12.11 18.93 -2.67
CA LEU A 137 -12.78 18.58 -3.93
C LEU A 137 -11.76 18.19 -5.02
N SER A 138 -10.59 18.84 -5.07
CA SER A 138 -9.49 18.44 -5.94
C SER A 138 -8.95 17.06 -5.58
N PHE A 139 -8.81 16.72 -4.30
CA PHE A 139 -8.47 15.36 -3.90
C PHE A 139 -9.48 14.33 -4.45
N ILE A 140 -10.79 14.56 -4.26
CA ILE A 140 -11.85 13.67 -4.75
C ILE A 140 -11.82 13.55 -6.28
N GLY A 141 -11.75 14.69 -6.99
CA GLY A 141 -11.86 14.72 -8.44
C GLY A 141 -10.62 14.21 -9.20
N PHE A 142 -9.43 14.32 -8.62
CA PHE A 142 -8.18 14.01 -9.33
C PHE A 142 -7.46 12.76 -8.82
N VAL A 143 -7.63 12.40 -7.55
CA VAL A 143 -6.75 11.43 -6.88
C VAL A 143 -7.49 10.16 -6.41
N HIS A 144 -8.74 10.28 -5.95
CA HIS A 144 -9.39 9.21 -5.17
C HIS A 144 -9.92 8.00 -5.97
N TRP A 145 -10.01 8.05 -7.30
CA TRP A 145 -10.68 7.01 -8.11
C TRP A 145 -9.95 5.67 -8.29
N TYR A 146 -8.93 5.40 -7.49
CA TYR A 146 -8.34 4.07 -7.40
C TYR A 146 -8.95 3.34 -6.22
N PHE A 147 -9.35 2.07 -6.39
CA PHE A 147 -9.80 1.20 -5.30
C PHE A 147 -8.75 1.26 -4.17
N PRO A 148 -9.04 1.93 -3.03
CA PRO A 148 -8.00 2.28 -2.07
C PRO A 148 -7.56 1.00 -1.36
N LYS A 149 -6.40 0.49 -1.80
CA LYS A 149 -5.58 -0.46 -1.04
C LYS A 149 -5.16 0.19 0.28
N SER A 150 -4.62 -0.60 1.21
CA SER A 150 -4.03 -0.12 2.48
C SER A 150 -3.12 1.11 2.29
N ALA A 151 -2.25 1.12 1.27
CA ALA A 151 -1.40 2.27 0.93
C ALA A 151 -2.18 3.56 0.64
N GLY A 152 -3.36 3.46 0.02
CA GLY A 152 -4.23 4.61 -0.24
C GLY A 152 -4.76 5.24 1.05
N VAL A 153 -5.08 4.43 2.07
CA VAL A 153 -5.48 4.94 3.39
C VAL A 153 -4.34 5.74 4.01
N ALA A 154 -3.09 5.27 3.91
CA ALA A 154 -1.93 6.00 4.41
C ALA A 154 -1.76 7.37 3.72
N VAL A 155 -1.78 7.39 2.38
CA VAL A 155 -1.56 8.63 1.60
C VAL A 155 -2.72 9.62 1.73
N PHE A 156 -3.96 9.13 1.75
CA PHE A 156 -5.14 10.00 1.63
C PHE A 156 -5.79 10.37 2.97
N LEU A 157 -5.49 9.64 4.05
CA LEU A 157 -6.04 9.92 5.38
C LEU A 157 -4.96 10.28 6.40
N THR A 158 -3.99 9.40 6.65
CA THR A 158 -3.04 9.64 7.77
C THR A 158 -1.99 10.69 7.45
N ILE A 159 -1.46 10.77 6.22
CA ILE A 159 -0.52 11.83 5.83
C ILE A 159 -1.14 13.24 5.92
N PRO A 160 -2.33 13.53 5.37
CA PRO A 160 -2.90 14.88 5.50
C PRO A 160 -3.12 15.28 6.96
N LEU A 161 -3.54 14.34 7.82
CA LEU A 161 -3.68 14.59 9.26
C LEU A 161 -2.33 14.81 9.95
N PHE A 162 -1.33 14.01 9.63
CA PHE A 162 0.05 14.22 10.09
C PHE A 162 0.55 15.62 9.73
N LEU A 163 0.41 16.03 8.45
CA LEU A 163 0.84 17.34 7.99
C LEU A 163 0.03 18.49 8.60
N TYR A 164 -1.28 18.30 8.83
CA TYR A 164 -2.12 19.27 9.52
C TYR A 164 -1.60 19.54 10.94
N PHE A 165 -1.37 18.48 11.72
CA PHE A 165 -0.89 18.61 13.11
C PHE A 165 0.55 19.09 13.17
N TRP A 166 1.42 18.67 12.25
CA TRP A 166 2.79 19.16 12.20
C TRP A 166 2.83 20.66 11.84
N LEU A 167 2.11 21.09 10.81
CA LEU A 167 2.03 22.50 10.44
C LEU A 167 1.43 23.35 11.58
N LYS A 168 0.41 22.83 12.27
CA LYS A 168 -0.15 23.45 13.47
C LYS A 168 0.89 23.58 14.58
N TYR A 169 1.66 22.53 14.84
CA TYR A 169 2.73 22.54 15.84
C TYR A 169 3.82 23.58 15.51
N GLU A 170 4.23 23.68 14.24
CA GLU A 170 5.21 24.69 13.80
C GLU A 170 4.75 26.12 14.06
N GLN A 171 3.46 26.39 14.00
CA GLN A 171 2.88 27.72 14.14
C GLN A 171 2.48 28.06 15.58
N GLU A 172 1.93 27.10 16.32
CA GLU A 172 1.35 27.31 17.65
C GLU A 172 2.27 26.82 18.80
N ASN A 173 3.28 26.00 18.49
CA ASN A 173 4.24 25.40 19.43
C ASN A 173 3.58 24.66 20.63
N LYS A 174 2.38 24.11 20.43
CA LYS A 174 1.68 23.33 21.46
C LYS A 174 2.11 21.87 21.39
N LEU A 175 2.61 21.34 22.51
CA LEU A 175 3.10 19.96 22.59
C LEU A 175 2.05 18.92 22.14
N ILE A 176 0.77 19.14 22.44
CA ILE A 176 -0.31 18.24 22.05
C ILE A 176 -0.40 18.05 20.53
N ASP A 177 -0.10 19.09 19.75
CA ASP A 177 -0.13 19.01 18.29
C ASP A 177 1.08 18.20 17.76
N SER A 178 2.23 18.28 18.43
CA SER A 178 3.40 17.42 18.16
C SER A 178 3.09 15.95 18.47
N VAL A 179 2.39 15.68 19.57
CA VAL A 179 1.93 14.32 19.94
C VAL A 179 0.95 13.78 18.89
N PHE A 180 -0.04 14.56 18.46
CA PHE A 180 -0.96 14.13 17.40
C PHE A 180 -0.27 13.94 16.04
N ALA A 181 0.70 14.78 15.69
CA ALA A 181 1.52 14.56 14.50
C ALA A 181 2.27 13.22 14.62
N GLY A 182 2.90 12.94 15.76
CA GLY A 182 3.53 11.66 16.04
C GLY A 182 2.56 10.48 15.96
N LEU A 183 1.33 10.64 16.45
CA LEU A 183 0.27 9.63 16.36
C LEU A 183 -0.04 9.26 14.91
N PHE A 184 -0.35 10.24 14.05
CA PHE A 184 -0.69 9.97 12.66
C PHE A 184 0.50 9.46 11.84
N LEU A 185 1.72 9.92 12.14
CA LEU A 185 2.94 9.36 11.55
C LEU A 185 3.14 7.90 11.95
N GLY A 186 2.95 7.57 13.24
CA GLY A 186 3.01 6.20 13.74
C GLY A 186 1.92 5.30 13.15
N LEU A 187 0.68 5.78 13.05
CA LEU A 187 -0.42 5.03 12.41
C LEU A 187 -0.13 4.74 10.93
N THR A 188 0.57 5.64 10.24
CA THR A 188 1.02 5.39 8.84
C THR A 188 1.88 4.12 8.76
N SER A 189 2.74 3.87 9.74
CA SER A 189 3.57 2.64 9.79
C SER A 189 2.75 1.35 9.95
N LEU A 190 1.63 1.44 10.67
CA LEU A 190 0.71 0.31 10.91
C LEU A 190 -0.23 0.05 9.71
N ILE A 191 -0.26 0.97 8.75
CA ILE A 191 -1.04 0.86 7.52
C ILE A 191 -0.15 0.41 6.36
N TRP A 192 1.00 1.05 6.16
CA TRP A 192 1.88 0.72 5.04
C TRP A 192 3.33 1.21 5.22
N GLY A 193 4.28 0.27 5.21
CA GLY A 193 5.69 0.52 5.57
C GLY A 193 6.46 1.45 4.62
N GLY A 194 6.29 1.33 3.30
CA GLY A 194 7.07 2.13 2.34
C GLY A 194 6.78 3.63 2.39
N ILE A 195 5.52 4.00 2.56
CA ILE A 195 5.05 5.40 2.66
C ILE A 195 5.50 5.95 4.00
N PHE A 196 5.42 5.15 5.08
CA PHE A 196 5.96 5.53 6.38
C PHE A 196 7.45 5.89 6.29
N VAL A 197 8.27 5.03 5.67
CA VAL A 197 9.70 5.31 5.43
C VAL A 197 9.88 6.56 4.56
N GLY A 198 9.08 6.71 3.50
CA GLY A 198 9.11 7.90 2.64
C GLY A 198 8.84 9.20 3.41
N ILE A 199 7.76 9.25 4.20
CA ILE A 199 7.35 10.47 4.92
C ILE A 199 8.25 10.76 6.12
N ILE A 200 8.75 9.74 6.86
CA ILE A 200 9.65 9.97 8.00
C ILE A 200 11.01 10.52 7.52
N MET A 201 11.57 9.97 6.43
CA MET A 201 12.81 10.46 5.84
C MET A 201 12.63 11.87 5.25
N THR A 202 11.50 12.12 4.58
CA THR A 202 11.18 13.45 4.06
C THR A 202 11.07 14.46 5.20
N SER A 203 10.46 14.08 6.31
CA SER A 203 10.34 14.93 7.50
C SER A 203 11.71 15.28 8.07
N GLY A 204 12.63 14.31 8.13
CA GLY A 204 14.02 14.55 8.50
C GLY A 204 14.71 15.58 7.61
N VAL A 205 14.57 15.48 6.28
CA VAL A 205 15.13 16.46 5.33
C VAL A 205 14.54 17.86 5.54
N VAL A 206 13.23 17.97 5.77
CA VAL A 206 12.56 19.25 6.03
C VAL A 206 13.03 19.87 7.35
N ILE A 207 13.20 19.07 8.40
CA ILE A 207 13.72 19.55 9.68
C ILE A 207 15.15 20.06 9.52
N VAL A 208 16.01 19.32 8.81
CA VAL A 208 17.38 19.75 8.49
C VAL A 208 17.37 21.05 7.68
N TYR A 209 16.46 21.19 6.70
CA TYR A 209 16.30 22.42 5.94
C TYR A 209 15.94 23.62 6.83
N PHE A 210 14.99 23.46 7.76
CA PHE A 210 14.63 24.52 8.70
C PHE A 210 15.75 24.86 9.68
N PHE A 211 16.47 23.84 10.17
CA PHE A 211 17.65 24.03 11.00
C PHE A 211 18.73 24.86 10.28
N ILE A 212 19.08 24.52 9.04
CA ILE A 212 20.06 25.27 8.25
C ILE A 212 19.58 26.70 8.00
N LYS A 213 18.30 26.88 7.67
CA LYS A 213 17.70 28.20 7.45
C LYS A 213 17.80 29.09 8.69
N GLU A 214 17.59 28.53 9.88
CA GLU A 214 17.74 29.24 11.15
C GLU A 214 19.19 29.62 11.43
N LEU A 215 20.15 28.71 11.20
CA LEU A 215 21.57 29.01 11.34
C LEU A 215 22.01 30.16 10.42
N VAL A 216 21.60 30.12 9.15
CA VAL A 216 21.92 31.18 8.17
C VAL A 216 21.30 32.52 8.60
N ASN A 217 20.07 32.54 9.10
CA ASN A 217 19.43 33.76 9.57
C ASN A 217 20.15 34.33 10.81
N ASN A 218 20.49 33.49 11.79
CA ASN A 218 21.22 33.93 12.99
C ASN A 218 22.60 34.49 12.64
N HIS A 219 23.30 33.89 11.67
CA HIS A 219 24.58 34.42 11.18
C HIS A 219 24.41 35.80 10.55
N LYS A 220 23.40 35.98 9.69
CA LYS A 220 23.14 37.27 9.03
C LYS A 220 22.85 38.39 10.01
N HIS A 221 22.20 38.08 11.12
CA HIS A 221 21.89 39.05 12.18
C HIS A 221 23.02 39.23 13.22
N LYS A 222 24.23 38.69 12.97
CA LYS A 222 25.40 38.76 13.87
C LYS A 222 25.13 38.24 15.29
N ASN A 223 24.16 37.35 15.45
CA ASN A 223 23.94 36.68 16.73
C ASN A 223 25.06 35.66 16.96
N SER A 224 25.58 35.56 18.18
CA SER A 224 26.53 34.49 18.52
C SER A 224 25.85 33.12 18.34
N ILE A 225 26.28 32.34 17.35
CA ILE A 225 25.69 31.03 17.08
C ILE A 225 26.32 30.01 18.00
N ASN A 226 25.56 29.53 18.98
CA ASN A 226 25.91 28.31 19.70
C ASN A 226 25.25 27.12 18.97
N LEU A 227 26.03 26.46 18.10
CA LEU A 227 25.56 25.33 17.28
C LEU A 227 24.91 24.23 18.13
N TRP A 228 25.56 23.85 19.24
CA TRP A 228 25.06 22.81 20.14
C TRP A 228 23.73 23.18 20.79
N LYS A 229 23.56 24.43 21.22
CA LYS A 229 22.30 24.93 21.76
C LYS A 229 21.18 24.88 20.71
N THR A 230 21.49 25.24 19.46
CA THR A 230 20.52 25.15 18.36
C THR A 230 20.14 23.70 18.04
N ILE A 231 21.12 22.79 17.96
CA ILE A 231 20.88 21.35 17.77
C ILE A 231 19.99 20.81 18.89
N TYR A 232 20.33 21.08 20.16
CA TYR A 232 19.54 20.65 21.31
C TYR A 232 18.12 21.20 21.27
N SER A 233 17.93 22.47 20.87
CA SER A 233 16.61 23.08 20.68
C SER A 233 15.77 22.34 19.64
N TYR A 234 16.36 21.99 18.48
CA TYR A 234 15.67 21.24 17.43
C TYR A 234 15.33 19.82 17.87
N ILE A 235 16.25 19.11 18.52
CA ILE A 235 15.97 17.78 19.10
C ILE A 235 14.83 17.91 20.10
N LYS A 236 14.90 18.87 21.04
CA LYS A 236 13.85 19.12 22.05
C LYS A 236 12.49 19.47 21.42
N LYS A 237 12.48 20.14 20.27
CA LYS A 237 11.27 20.49 19.53
C LYS A 237 10.62 19.26 18.89
N TYR A 238 11.40 18.42 18.21
CA TYR A 238 10.85 17.33 17.39
C TYR A 238 10.85 15.95 18.06
N TYR A 239 11.56 15.74 19.18
CA TYR A 239 11.57 14.42 19.83
C TYR A 239 10.18 13.92 20.26
N PRO A 240 9.19 14.72 20.70
CA PRO A 240 7.90 14.18 21.11
C PRO A 240 7.16 13.54 19.93
N LEU A 241 7.19 14.20 18.77
CA LEU A 241 6.63 13.70 17.51
C LEU A 241 7.25 12.34 17.16
N PHE A 242 8.59 12.25 17.12
CA PHE A 242 9.27 11.02 16.73
C PHE A 242 9.17 9.91 17.77
N ILE A 243 9.22 10.22 19.07
CA ILE A 243 9.02 9.21 20.13
C ILE A 243 7.63 8.60 20.01
N VAL A 244 6.58 9.42 19.88
CA VAL A 244 5.21 8.91 19.74
C VAL A 244 5.07 8.07 18.47
N ALA A 245 5.60 8.54 17.34
CA ALA A 245 5.59 7.79 16.09
C ALA A 245 6.30 6.44 16.22
N ILE A 246 7.49 6.40 16.84
CA ILE A 246 8.26 5.18 17.06
C ILE A 246 7.51 4.23 17.98
N LEU A 247 7.00 4.70 19.12
CA LEU A 247 6.26 3.86 20.08
C LEU A 247 5.05 3.18 19.44
N ILE A 248 4.30 3.90 18.59
CA ILE A 248 3.19 3.32 17.84
C ILE A 248 3.70 2.34 16.78
N SER A 249 4.77 2.69 16.07
CA SER A 249 5.35 1.80 15.05
C SER A 249 5.85 0.49 15.65
N LEU A 250 6.35 0.52 16.88
CA LEU A 250 6.81 -0.67 17.62
C LEU A 250 5.68 -1.68 17.89
N ILE A 251 4.41 -1.28 17.87
CA ILE A 251 3.27 -2.23 17.97
C ILE A 251 3.35 -3.30 16.87
N PHE A 252 3.81 -2.92 15.68
CA PHE A 252 4.00 -3.83 14.56
C PHE A 252 5.44 -4.36 14.46
N PHE A 253 6.44 -3.48 14.57
CA PHE A 253 7.83 -3.87 14.32
C PHE A 253 8.48 -4.65 15.47
N LEU A 254 8.08 -4.42 16.73
CA LEU A 254 8.76 -5.04 17.88
C LEU A 254 8.68 -6.58 17.86
N PRO A 255 7.53 -7.23 17.61
CA PRO A 255 7.48 -8.68 17.50
C PRO A 255 8.37 -9.24 16.37
N LEU A 256 8.44 -8.55 15.23
CA LEU A 256 9.29 -8.92 14.10
C LEU A 256 10.77 -8.81 14.46
N LEU A 257 11.16 -7.73 15.15
CA LEU A 257 12.52 -7.52 15.64
C LEU A 257 12.94 -8.61 16.63
N ILE A 258 12.06 -8.99 17.57
CA ILE A 258 12.34 -10.02 18.58
C ILE A 258 12.46 -11.41 17.94
N LYS A 259 11.49 -11.80 17.12
CA LYS A 259 11.45 -13.16 16.55
C LYS A 259 12.52 -13.37 15.48
N TYR A 260 12.69 -12.40 14.58
CA TYR A 260 13.52 -12.60 13.39
C TYR A 260 14.87 -11.88 13.45
N GLN A 261 15.10 -10.99 14.42
CA GLN A 261 16.38 -10.30 14.62
C GLN A 261 16.90 -9.61 13.35
N MET A 262 15.99 -9.02 12.56
CA MET A 262 16.29 -8.39 11.26
C MET A 262 16.80 -9.34 10.16
N LYS A 263 16.74 -10.66 10.35
CA LYS A 263 17.10 -11.64 9.32
C LYS A 263 15.96 -11.79 8.31
N GLU A 264 16.18 -11.31 7.10
CA GLU A 264 15.28 -11.52 5.97
C GLU A 264 15.77 -12.71 5.14
N TYR A 265 14.87 -13.66 4.86
CA TYR A 265 15.14 -14.82 4.01
C TYR A 265 14.56 -14.62 2.61
N ASN A 266 13.38 -14.01 2.51
CA ASN A 266 12.72 -13.72 1.25
C ASN A 266 12.83 -12.22 0.94
N LEU A 267 13.87 -11.88 0.18
CA LEU A 267 14.22 -10.52 -0.18
C LEU A 267 13.30 -9.92 -1.27
N VAL A 268 11.98 -10.03 -1.15
CA VAL A 268 10.97 -9.71 -2.21
C VAL A 268 11.27 -8.43 -2.98
N THR A 269 11.62 -7.35 -2.29
CA THR A 269 11.92 -6.03 -2.88
C THR A 269 13.13 -6.03 -3.82
N LYS A 270 14.02 -7.02 -3.72
CA LYS A 270 15.16 -7.20 -4.61
C LYS A 270 14.80 -7.92 -5.91
N TRP A 271 13.76 -8.74 -5.97
CA TRP A 271 13.51 -9.62 -7.15
C TRP A 271 12.11 -9.45 -7.75
N GLY A 272 11.12 -9.06 -6.94
CA GLY A 272 9.74 -8.84 -7.37
C GLY A 272 9.42 -7.39 -7.76
N ASP A 273 10.38 -6.47 -7.63
CA ASP A 273 10.21 -5.06 -8.00
C ASP A 273 11.21 -4.66 -9.11
N GLU A 274 10.97 -3.51 -9.74
CA GLU A 274 11.84 -3.01 -10.82
C GLU A 274 13.30 -2.83 -10.36
N LYS A 275 14.23 -3.13 -11.27
CA LYS A 275 15.67 -2.86 -11.11
C LYS A 275 15.90 -1.45 -10.57
N ILE A 276 16.55 -1.32 -9.40
CA ILE A 276 16.84 -0.02 -8.77
C ILE A 276 17.64 0.91 -9.69
N GLY A 277 18.50 0.37 -10.56
CA GLY A 277 19.25 1.18 -11.54
C GLY A 277 18.36 1.96 -12.52
N LEU A 278 17.12 1.53 -12.73
CA LEU A 278 16.13 2.22 -13.55
C LEU A 278 15.43 3.37 -12.80
N LEU A 279 15.56 3.43 -11.47
CA LEU A 279 14.87 4.38 -10.59
C LEU A 279 15.70 5.63 -10.23
N GLY A 280 16.71 5.94 -11.05
CA GLY A 280 17.59 7.09 -10.89
C GLY A 280 16.98 8.43 -11.35
N PRO A 281 17.83 9.44 -11.70
CA PRO A 281 17.35 10.78 -12.04
C PRO A 281 16.39 10.82 -13.25
N SER A 282 16.56 9.93 -14.22
CA SER A 282 15.67 9.80 -15.38
C SER A 282 14.25 9.40 -14.98
N TRP A 283 14.09 8.49 -14.01
CA TRP A 283 12.79 8.09 -13.48
C TRP A 283 12.11 9.22 -12.71
N ILE A 284 12.86 10.01 -11.95
CA ILE A 284 12.31 11.22 -11.32
C ILE A 284 11.88 12.23 -12.38
N LEU A 285 12.68 12.45 -13.42
CA LEU A 285 12.30 13.36 -14.51
C LEU A 285 11.03 12.88 -15.22
N SER A 286 10.90 11.58 -15.46
CA SER A 286 9.67 10.97 -16.00
C SER A 286 8.49 11.13 -15.04
N SER A 287 8.70 10.97 -13.73
CA SER A 287 7.67 11.19 -12.71
C SER A 287 7.24 12.66 -12.68
N PHE A 288 8.17 13.60 -12.78
CA PHE A 288 7.88 15.03 -12.87
C PHE A 288 7.12 15.39 -14.16
N LYS A 289 7.52 14.80 -15.30
CA LYS A 289 6.77 14.92 -16.55
C LYS A 289 5.34 14.40 -16.41
N GLY A 290 5.16 13.23 -15.81
CA GLY A 290 3.83 12.67 -15.54
C GLY A 290 2.99 13.52 -14.58
N LEU A 291 3.61 14.25 -13.65
CA LEU A 291 2.90 15.12 -12.71
C LEU A 291 2.43 16.44 -13.33
N PHE A 292 3.23 17.05 -14.19
CA PHE A 292 2.99 18.43 -14.68
C PHE A 292 2.69 18.53 -16.18
N PHE A 293 2.94 17.48 -16.96
CA PHE A 293 2.83 17.48 -18.42
C PHE A 293 2.08 16.24 -18.92
N ASP A 294 1.09 15.77 -18.17
CA ASP A 294 0.22 14.67 -18.58
C ASP A 294 -0.72 15.13 -19.70
N THR A 295 -0.52 14.57 -20.89
CA THR A 295 -1.29 14.86 -22.11
C THR A 295 -2.41 13.87 -22.41
N SER A 296 -2.78 13.02 -21.44
CA SER A 296 -3.83 12.01 -21.58
C SER A 296 -5.20 12.57 -21.97
N SER A 297 -5.51 13.80 -21.53
CA SER A 297 -6.72 14.51 -21.92
C SER A 297 -6.53 16.03 -21.81
N ILE A 298 -7.35 16.81 -22.52
CA ILE A 298 -7.31 18.27 -22.42
C ILE A 298 -7.58 18.77 -21.00
N ILE A 299 -8.43 18.07 -20.25
CA ILE A 299 -8.74 18.42 -18.86
C ILE A 299 -7.52 18.16 -17.98
N THR A 300 -6.82 17.03 -18.19
CA THR A 300 -5.59 16.70 -17.48
C THR A 300 -4.52 17.76 -17.76
N ILE A 301 -4.35 18.18 -19.03
CA ILE A 301 -3.41 19.24 -19.41
C ILE A 301 -3.72 20.54 -18.67
N ILE A 302 -4.98 20.98 -18.68
CA ILE A 302 -5.38 22.21 -17.96
C ILE A 302 -5.05 22.09 -16.48
N PHE A 303 -5.37 20.95 -15.87
CA PHE A 303 -5.13 20.69 -14.46
C PHE A 303 -3.64 20.71 -14.10
N THR A 304 -2.80 20.03 -14.87
CA THR A 304 -1.37 19.95 -14.58
C THR A 304 -0.68 21.29 -14.83
N LEU A 305 -1.13 22.08 -15.82
CA LEU A 305 -0.65 23.45 -16.05
C LEU A 305 -1.05 24.39 -14.91
N ILE A 306 -2.28 24.31 -14.40
CA ILE A 306 -2.69 25.09 -13.22
C ILE A 306 -1.85 24.68 -11.99
N SER A 307 -1.62 23.38 -11.80
CA SER A 307 -0.76 22.89 -10.73
C SER A 307 0.69 23.38 -10.88
N LEU A 308 1.20 23.47 -12.11
CA LEU A 308 2.50 24.05 -12.43
C LEU A 308 2.57 25.55 -12.07
N ILE A 309 1.52 26.31 -12.40
CA ILE A 309 1.40 27.71 -11.96
C ILE A 309 1.43 27.80 -10.42
N GLY A 310 0.78 26.87 -9.74
CA GLY A 310 0.76 26.82 -8.27
C GLY A 310 2.13 26.60 -7.66
N ILE A 311 2.87 25.59 -8.10
CA ILE A 311 4.23 25.34 -7.59
C ILE A 311 5.18 26.51 -7.92
N LEU A 312 5.09 27.09 -9.12
CA LEU A 312 5.88 28.27 -9.50
C LEU A 312 5.54 29.47 -8.61
N SER A 313 4.25 29.73 -8.38
CA SER A 313 3.80 30.80 -7.49
C SER A 313 4.35 30.65 -6.08
N MET A 314 4.34 29.43 -5.52
CA MET A 314 4.93 29.18 -4.21
C MET A 314 6.45 29.41 -4.21
N LEU A 315 7.15 29.00 -5.27
CA LEU A 315 8.60 29.19 -5.42
C LEU A 315 8.99 30.67 -5.46
N PHE A 316 8.18 31.52 -6.09
CA PHE A 316 8.42 32.96 -6.16
C PHE A 316 7.84 33.73 -4.95
N SER A 317 6.81 33.19 -4.31
CA SER A 317 6.13 33.78 -3.14
C SER A 317 6.59 33.12 -1.83
N LYS A 318 7.90 33.16 -1.56
CA LYS A 318 8.53 32.59 -0.33
C LYS A 318 8.23 33.39 0.95
N LYS A 319 7.20 34.25 0.95
CA LYS A 319 6.84 35.11 2.08
C LYS A 319 6.05 34.37 3.15
N ARG A 320 5.22 33.40 2.76
CA ARG A 320 4.36 32.64 3.68
C ARG A 320 5.04 31.36 4.15
N PHE A 321 4.96 31.08 5.45
CA PHE A 321 5.52 29.85 6.02
C PHE A 321 4.90 28.60 5.41
N GLU A 322 3.58 28.60 5.14
CA GLU A 322 2.90 27.43 4.57
C GLU A 322 3.45 27.07 3.18
N ASN A 323 3.77 28.08 2.36
CA ASN A 323 4.36 27.86 1.04
C ASN A 323 5.73 27.19 1.15
N ILE A 324 6.56 27.67 2.08
CA ILE A 324 7.91 27.13 2.32
C ILE A 324 7.81 25.70 2.85
N PHE A 325 6.89 25.45 3.77
CA PHE A 325 6.67 24.12 4.36
C PHE A 325 6.26 23.09 3.31
N VAL A 326 5.23 23.39 2.50
CA VAL A 326 4.75 22.48 1.45
C VAL A 326 5.82 22.25 0.37
N LEU A 327 6.54 23.30 -0.05
CA LEU A 327 7.65 23.15 -1.00
C LEU A 327 8.80 22.32 -0.43
N ALA A 328 9.15 22.51 0.84
CA ALA A 328 10.19 21.73 1.50
C ALA A 328 9.81 20.24 1.56
N LEU A 329 8.55 19.90 1.82
CA LEU A 329 8.06 18.53 1.77
C LEU A 329 8.14 17.93 0.36
N PHE A 330 7.68 18.64 -0.66
CA PHE A 330 7.72 18.17 -2.05
C PHE A 330 9.17 17.94 -2.53
N ILE A 331 10.04 18.93 -2.33
CA ILE A 331 11.46 18.84 -2.70
C ILE A 331 12.16 17.78 -1.85
N GLY A 332 11.85 17.71 -0.56
CA GLY A 332 12.38 16.70 0.35
C GLY A 332 12.04 15.28 -0.10
N ASN A 333 10.81 15.03 -0.58
CA ASN A 333 10.46 13.72 -1.12
C ASN A 333 11.25 13.41 -2.40
N ILE A 334 11.40 14.37 -3.31
CA ILE A 334 12.25 14.20 -4.51
C ILE A 334 13.70 13.81 -4.14
N ILE A 335 14.28 14.48 -3.14
CA ILE A 335 15.64 14.17 -2.66
C ILE A 335 15.69 12.74 -2.08
N ILE A 336 14.74 12.39 -1.23
CA ILE A 336 14.68 11.07 -0.59
C ILE A 336 14.46 9.95 -1.59
N LEU A 337 13.74 10.19 -2.68
CA LEU A 337 13.59 9.21 -3.75
C LEU A 337 14.93 8.88 -4.44
N GLN A 338 15.95 9.72 -4.30
CA GLN A 338 17.31 9.46 -4.80
C GLN A 338 18.27 8.94 -3.73
N HIS A 339 17.80 8.60 -2.53
CA HIS A 339 18.67 8.11 -1.45
C HIS A 339 19.51 6.89 -1.86
N HIS A 340 19.02 6.05 -2.78
CA HIS A 340 19.72 4.86 -3.28
C HIS A 340 21.03 5.19 -4.01
N LEU A 341 21.20 6.41 -4.55
CA LEU A 341 22.46 6.88 -5.14
C LEU A 341 23.57 7.06 -4.10
N ILE A 342 23.20 7.25 -2.84
CA ILE A 342 24.12 7.44 -1.71
C ILE A 342 24.23 6.16 -0.87
N THR A 343 23.08 5.57 -0.54
CA THR A 343 23.00 4.42 0.38
C THR A 343 23.51 3.13 -0.25
N ARG A 344 23.34 2.89 -1.56
CA ARG A 344 23.89 1.66 -2.18
C ARG A 344 25.42 1.64 -2.21
N PRO A 345 26.13 2.70 -2.62
CA PRO A 345 27.60 2.69 -2.57
C PRO A 345 28.16 2.66 -1.14
N LEU A 346 27.51 3.33 -0.18
CA LEU A 346 28.04 3.47 1.18
C LEU A 346 27.63 2.34 2.13
N LEU A 347 26.40 1.83 2.01
CA LEU A 347 25.81 0.88 2.96
C LEU A 347 25.45 -0.45 2.31
N HIS A 348 25.68 -0.60 0.99
CA HIS A 348 25.27 -1.78 0.21
C HIS A 348 23.78 -2.14 0.32
N TRP A 349 22.96 -1.15 0.67
CA TRP A 349 21.53 -1.34 0.90
C TRP A 349 20.74 -0.08 0.54
N SER A 350 19.48 -0.25 0.14
CA SER A 350 18.56 0.86 -0.14
C SER A 350 17.13 0.39 -0.10
N PHE A 351 16.22 1.28 0.26
CA PHE A 351 14.79 1.07 0.01
C PHE A 351 14.47 1.30 -1.47
N LEU A 352 13.36 0.73 -1.93
CA LEU A 352 12.84 0.97 -3.28
C LEU A 352 12.21 2.36 -3.37
N PRO A 353 12.74 3.28 -4.22
CA PRO A 353 12.18 4.62 -4.37
C PRO A 353 10.69 4.64 -4.69
N GLN A 354 10.24 3.78 -5.60
CA GLN A 354 8.83 3.74 -6.01
C GLN A 354 7.88 3.47 -4.83
N LYS A 355 8.29 2.64 -3.86
CA LYS A 355 7.50 2.35 -2.66
C LYS A 355 7.53 3.49 -1.64
N MET A 356 8.36 4.51 -1.81
CA MET A 356 8.43 5.68 -0.92
C MET A 356 7.81 6.94 -1.53
N ALA A 357 7.38 6.85 -2.80
CA ALA A 357 6.89 7.97 -3.56
C ALA A 357 5.44 8.31 -3.20
N TYR A 358 5.21 9.57 -2.87
CA TYR A 358 3.86 10.12 -2.69
C TYR A 358 3.73 11.48 -3.38
N LEU A 359 4.48 11.73 -4.46
CA LEU A 359 4.50 13.03 -5.16
C LEU A 359 3.11 13.51 -5.61
N TYR A 360 2.22 12.59 -6.01
CA TYR A 360 0.83 12.89 -6.38
C TYR A 360 0.00 13.46 -5.23
N PHE A 361 0.42 13.26 -3.98
CA PHE A 361 -0.20 13.89 -2.81
C PHE A 361 -0.22 15.42 -2.94
N PHE A 362 0.83 16.04 -3.47
CA PHE A 362 0.93 17.51 -3.47
C PHE A 362 0.06 18.18 -4.54
N ILE A 363 -0.43 17.42 -5.51
CA ILE A 363 -1.10 17.94 -6.71
C ILE A 363 -2.40 18.69 -6.40
N PRO A 364 -3.33 18.21 -5.53
CA PRO A 364 -4.47 19.00 -5.08
C PRO A 364 -4.09 20.34 -4.45
N ILE A 365 -3.02 20.40 -3.67
CA ILE A 365 -2.55 21.63 -3.01
C ILE A 365 -1.99 22.61 -4.05
N PHE A 366 -1.16 22.12 -4.97
CA PHE A 366 -0.59 22.91 -6.05
C PHE A 366 -1.67 23.47 -6.98
N PHE A 367 -2.67 22.67 -7.32
CA PHE A 367 -3.81 23.15 -8.10
C PHE A 367 -4.50 24.34 -7.44
N VAL A 368 -4.80 24.26 -6.13
CA VAL A 368 -5.44 25.37 -5.40
C VAL A 368 -4.55 26.61 -5.36
N PHE A 369 -3.24 26.46 -5.15
CA PHE A 369 -2.30 27.58 -5.29
C PHE A 369 -2.29 28.19 -6.70
N GLY A 370 -2.42 27.37 -7.74
CA GLY A 370 -2.54 27.82 -9.12
C GLY A 370 -3.79 28.68 -9.35
N ILE A 371 -4.95 28.19 -8.92
CA ILE A 371 -6.22 28.92 -8.99
C ILE A 371 -6.16 30.22 -8.19
N LEU A 372 -5.60 30.18 -6.97
CA LEU A 372 -5.35 31.37 -6.14
C LEU A 372 -4.51 32.41 -6.87
N THR A 373 -3.45 31.97 -7.55
CA THR A 373 -2.55 32.84 -8.30
C THR A 373 -3.26 33.46 -9.49
N ILE A 374 -3.98 32.67 -10.28
CA ILE A 374 -4.80 33.17 -11.40
C ILE A 374 -5.84 34.18 -10.90
N SER A 375 -6.53 33.85 -9.80
CA SER A 375 -7.52 34.74 -9.19
C SER A 375 -6.91 36.05 -8.68
N SER A 376 -5.64 36.06 -8.27
CA SER A 376 -4.97 37.26 -7.76
C SER A 376 -4.69 38.29 -8.85
N PHE A 377 -4.53 37.84 -10.11
CA PHE A 377 -4.38 38.74 -11.27
C PHE A 377 -5.70 39.39 -11.71
N MET A 378 -6.84 38.94 -11.20
CA MET A 378 -8.14 39.45 -11.58
C MET A 378 -8.54 40.65 -10.71
N LYS A 379 -8.81 41.80 -11.34
CA LYS A 379 -9.19 43.04 -10.65
C LYS A 379 -10.63 43.03 -10.10
N LYS A 380 -11.57 42.43 -10.82
CA LYS A 380 -13.01 42.43 -10.48
C LYS A 380 -13.40 41.19 -9.70
N GLU A 381 -14.15 41.36 -8.61
CA GLU A 381 -14.61 40.26 -7.74
C GLU A 381 -15.47 39.24 -8.49
N ASN A 382 -16.30 39.68 -9.43
CA ASN A 382 -17.11 38.77 -10.27
C ASN A 382 -16.24 37.83 -11.12
N ILE A 383 -15.07 38.29 -11.59
CA ILE A 383 -14.14 37.44 -12.35
C ILE A 383 -13.45 36.44 -11.43
N LYS A 384 -13.11 36.83 -10.19
CA LYS A 384 -12.57 35.89 -9.18
C LYS A 384 -13.55 34.76 -8.87
N LYS A 385 -14.84 35.10 -8.72
CA LYS A 385 -15.91 34.10 -8.58
C LYS A 385 -15.98 33.18 -9.80
N LEU A 386 -15.88 33.73 -11.01
CA LEU A 386 -15.87 32.94 -12.24
C LEU A 386 -14.67 31.98 -12.31
N VAL A 387 -13.47 32.41 -11.89
CA VAL A 387 -12.28 31.56 -11.81
C VAL A 387 -12.50 30.40 -10.82
N PHE A 388 -13.11 30.67 -9.67
CA PHE A 388 -13.46 29.62 -8.71
C PHE A 388 -14.49 28.63 -9.28
N ILE A 389 -15.54 29.13 -9.95
CA ILE A 389 -16.55 28.29 -10.61
C ILE A 389 -15.91 27.44 -11.72
N ALA A 390 -15.02 28.03 -12.52
CA ALA A 390 -14.29 27.30 -13.55
C ALA A 390 -13.44 26.16 -12.94
N ALA A 391 -12.78 26.42 -11.79
CA ALA A 391 -12.04 25.39 -11.07
C ALA A 391 -12.94 24.22 -10.61
N LEU A 392 -14.16 24.52 -10.12
CA LEU A 392 -15.15 23.49 -9.76
C LEU A 392 -15.59 22.68 -10.98
N ILE A 393 -15.84 23.33 -12.12
CA ILE A 393 -16.19 22.66 -13.37
C ILE A 393 -15.06 21.71 -13.81
N ILE A 394 -13.81 22.16 -13.77
CA ILE A 394 -12.65 21.31 -14.09
C ILE A 394 -12.64 20.08 -13.18
N ILE A 395 -12.82 20.24 -11.86
CA ILE A 395 -12.88 19.12 -10.90
C ILE A 395 -13.99 18.13 -11.26
N VAL A 396 -15.20 18.61 -11.58
CA VAL A 396 -16.34 17.74 -11.95
C VAL A 396 -16.05 16.98 -13.25
N ILE A 397 -15.48 17.64 -14.25
CA ILE A 397 -15.13 16.98 -15.50
C ILE A 397 -14.01 15.95 -15.26
N SER A 398 -13.01 16.26 -14.44
CA SER A 398 -11.94 15.32 -14.08
C SER A 398 -12.47 14.11 -13.31
N PHE A 399 -13.41 14.34 -12.39
CA PHE A 399 -14.12 13.27 -11.68
C PHE A 399 -14.82 12.33 -12.67
N SER A 400 -15.56 12.89 -13.63
CA SER A 400 -16.22 12.10 -14.69
C SER A 400 -15.22 11.33 -15.56
N HIS A 401 -14.13 11.98 -15.98
CA HIS A 401 -13.07 11.32 -16.76
C HIS A 401 -12.42 10.17 -15.99
N LYS A 402 -12.04 10.38 -14.73
CA LYS A 402 -11.43 9.34 -13.88
C LYS A 402 -12.39 8.19 -13.60
N TYR A 403 -13.67 8.48 -13.35
CA TYR A 403 -14.70 7.45 -13.27
C TYR A 403 -14.77 6.61 -14.55
N SER A 404 -14.80 7.26 -15.71
CA SER A 404 -14.82 6.58 -17.01
C SER A 404 -13.59 5.71 -17.25
N VAL A 405 -12.40 6.17 -16.84
CA VAL A 405 -11.16 5.39 -16.95
C VAL A 405 -11.24 4.15 -16.05
N MET A 406 -11.62 4.33 -14.78
CA MET A 406 -11.80 3.23 -13.83
C MET A 406 -12.85 2.22 -14.33
N SER A 407 -14.01 2.69 -14.77
CA SER A 407 -15.11 1.81 -15.21
C SER A 407 -14.75 0.94 -16.42
N ASN A 408 -13.77 1.37 -17.22
CA ASN A 408 -13.32 0.65 -18.41
C ASN A 408 -12.06 -0.20 -18.18
N ASP A 409 -11.46 -0.12 -16.98
CA ASP A 409 -10.29 -0.90 -16.59
C ASP A 409 -10.61 -2.40 -16.56
N GLN A 410 -9.60 -3.23 -16.84
CA GLN A 410 -9.74 -4.68 -16.90
C GLN A 410 -10.16 -5.29 -15.55
N TRP A 411 -9.69 -4.73 -14.43
CA TRP A 411 -9.98 -5.26 -13.10
C TRP A 411 -11.39 -4.91 -12.65
N ASP A 412 -11.85 -3.73 -13.05
CA ASP A 412 -13.19 -3.26 -12.84
C ASP A 412 -14.22 -4.10 -13.63
N LYS A 413 -13.89 -4.42 -14.89
CA LYS A 413 -14.62 -5.40 -15.71
C LYS A 413 -14.62 -6.79 -15.09
N ALA A 414 -13.49 -7.24 -14.53
CA ALA A 414 -13.41 -8.50 -13.80
C ALA A 414 -14.30 -8.50 -12.55
N GLY A 415 -14.34 -7.40 -11.79
CA GLY A 415 -15.21 -7.26 -10.62
C GLY A 415 -16.70 -7.44 -10.94
N ARG A 416 -17.15 -6.93 -12.10
CA ARG A 416 -18.53 -7.10 -12.59
C ARG A 416 -18.84 -8.46 -13.21
N SER A 417 -17.81 -9.26 -13.53
CA SER A 417 -18.02 -10.58 -14.11
C SER A 417 -18.37 -11.59 -13.01
N ASP A 418 -19.15 -12.60 -13.36
CA ASP A 418 -19.59 -13.65 -12.44
C ASP A 418 -19.17 -15.05 -12.93
N PRO A 419 -17.84 -15.31 -13.01
CA PRO A 419 -17.34 -16.56 -13.59
C PRO A 419 -17.62 -17.74 -12.66
N ALA A 420 -18.18 -18.82 -13.22
CA ALA A 420 -18.45 -20.07 -12.50
C ALA A 420 -17.22 -20.63 -11.78
N TYR A 421 -16.04 -20.45 -12.38
CA TYR A 421 -14.77 -20.85 -11.79
C TYR A 421 -14.50 -20.19 -10.43
N VAL A 422 -14.73 -18.89 -10.30
CA VAL A 422 -14.51 -18.18 -9.03
C VAL A 422 -15.49 -18.67 -7.97
N LYS A 423 -16.77 -18.86 -8.31
CA LYS A 423 -17.75 -19.45 -7.37
C LYS A 423 -17.32 -20.81 -6.84
N SER A 424 -16.81 -21.68 -7.71
CA SER A 424 -16.30 -23.00 -7.30
C SER A 424 -15.10 -22.89 -6.35
N LEU A 425 -14.22 -21.89 -6.54
CA LEU A 425 -13.12 -21.63 -5.59
C LEU A 425 -13.60 -21.09 -4.24
N TYR A 426 -14.64 -20.26 -4.21
CA TYR A 426 -15.24 -19.81 -2.96
C TYR A 426 -15.87 -20.98 -2.19
N ALA A 427 -16.56 -21.89 -2.89
CA ALA A 427 -17.10 -23.11 -2.28
C ALA A 427 -15.99 -24.01 -1.70
N LEU A 428 -14.85 -24.12 -2.38
CA LEU A 428 -13.66 -24.78 -1.82
C LEU A 428 -13.15 -24.06 -0.56
N GLY A 429 -13.12 -22.72 -0.59
CA GLY A 429 -12.75 -21.91 0.56
C GLY A 429 -13.64 -22.14 1.78
N ASP A 430 -14.96 -22.22 1.57
CA ASP A 430 -15.94 -22.51 2.62
C ASP A 430 -15.80 -23.95 3.15
N PHE A 431 -15.49 -24.91 2.27
CA PHE A 431 -15.18 -26.27 2.67
C PHE A 431 -13.95 -26.32 3.60
N LEU A 432 -12.85 -25.66 3.23
CA LEU A 432 -11.66 -25.59 4.07
C LEU A 432 -11.94 -24.86 5.38
N GLU A 433 -12.69 -23.76 5.35
CA GLU A 433 -13.09 -23.04 6.56
C GLU A 433 -13.86 -23.93 7.54
N LYS A 434 -14.73 -24.82 7.06
CA LYS A 434 -15.53 -25.69 7.90
C LYS A 434 -14.78 -26.92 8.42
N ASN A 435 -13.85 -27.48 7.63
CA ASN A 435 -13.28 -28.81 7.88
C ASN A 435 -11.83 -28.79 8.36
N MET A 436 -11.10 -27.70 8.13
CA MET A 436 -9.67 -27.60 8.44
C MET A 436 -9.44 -26.85 9.76
N ALA A 437 -8.52 -27.34 10.59
CA ALA A 437 -8.10 -26.64 11.80
C ALA A 437 -7.36 -25.32 11.45
N LYS A 438 -7.09 -24.48 12.45
CA LYS A 438 -6.51 -23.14 12.22
C LYS A 438 -5.01 -23.18 11.91
N ASP A 439 -4.33 -24.19 12.45
CA ASP A 439 -2.89 -24.41 12.42
C ASP A 439 -2.46 -25.48 11.41
N GLU A 440 -3.39 -26.26 10.89
CA GLU A 440 -3.17 -27.13 9.72
C GLU A 440 -2.82 -26.30 8.49
N THR A 441 -2.13 -26.91 7.53
CA THR A 441 -1.78 -26.27 6.25
C THR A 441 -2.20 -27.10 5.04
N VAL A 442 -2.37 -26.42 3.91
CA VAL A 442 -2.55 -27.05 2.59
C VAL A 442 -1.23 -27.00 1.80
N LEU A 443 -0.85 -28.13 1.22
CA LEU A 443 0.20 -28.24 0.21
C LEU A 443 -0.40 -28.08 -1.19
N SER A 444 0.23 -27.25 -2.00
CA SER A 444 -0.09 -26.98 -3.40
C SER A 444 1.10 -26.30 -4.05
N ASN A 445 1.01 -25.89 -5.32
CA ASN A 445 1.95 -24.89 -5.84
C ASN A 445 1.73 -23.52 -5.16
N ASP A 446 2.67 -22.60 -5.36
CA ASP A 446 2.71 -21.27 -4.75
C ASP A 446 1.52 -20.36 -5.13
N GLU A 447 1.12 -20.32 -6.42
CA GLU A 447 -0.05 -19.53 -6.86
C GLU A 447 -1.37 -20.10 -6.33
N SER A 448 -1.55 -21.42 -6.35
CA SER A 448 -2.75 -22.04 -5.78
C SER A 448 -2.76 -21.93 -4.27
N GLY A 449 -1.61 -21.98 -3.61
CA GLY A 449 -1.50 -21.78 -2.17
C GLY A 449 -1.89 -20.36 -1.77
N PHE A 450 -1.47 -19.36 -2.53
CA PHE A 450 -1.98 -17.99 -2.39
C PHE A 450 -3.50 -17.98 -2.48
N MET A 451 -4.06 -18.56 -3.54
CA MET A 451 -5.51 -18.61 -3.78
C MET A 451 -6.27 -19.29 -2.64
N LEU A 452 -5.80 -20.45 -2.17
CA LEU A 452 -6.45 -21.20 -1.09
C LEU A 452 -6.50 -20.40 0.20
N ALA A 453 -5.40 -19.75 0.58
CA ALA A 453 -5.33 -18.93 1.77
C ALA A 453 -6.28 -17.72 1.68
N ILE A 454 -6.37 -17.06 0.53
CA ILE A 454 -7.25 -15.88 0.39
C ILE A 454 -8.74 -16.24 0.39
N VAL A 455 -9.14 -17.41 -0.14
CA VAL A 455 -10.55 -17.79 -0.22
C VAL A 455 -11.05 -18.35 1.10
N SER A 456 -10.19 -19.04 1.85
CA SER A 456 -10.53 -19.74 3.10
C SER A 456 -10.09 -19.02 4.38
N GLY A 457 -9.08 -18.16 4.34
CA GLY A 457 -8.40 -17.63 5.53
C GLY A 457 -7.56 -18.68 6.27
N ARG A 458 -7.29 -19.84 5.66
CA ARG A 458 -6.50 -20.95 6.22
C ARG A 458 -5.04 -20.87 5.79
N LYS A 459 -4.19 -21.59 6.53
CA LYS A 459 -2.75 -21.58 6.30
C LYS A 459 -2.38 -22.50 5.14
N VAL A 460 -1.26 -22.18 4.51
CA VAL A 460 -0.70 -22.91 3.37
C VAL A 460 0.79 -23.10 3.57
N MET A 461 1.34 -24.17 3.01
CA MET A 461 2.77 -24.42 3.05
C MET A 461 3.52 -23.42 2.15
N LEU A 462 2.97 -23.15 0.96
CA LEU A 462 3.51 -22.25 -0.04
C LEU A 462 2.51 -21.14 -0.37
N THR A 463 3.02 -19.95 -0.63
CA THR A 463 2.28 -18.87 -1.29
C THR A 463 3.20 -18.22 -2.32
N ARG A 464 2.61 -17.45 -3.23
CA ARG A 464 3.37 -16.68 -4.23
C ARG A 464 4.45 -15.86 -3.53
N ARG A 465 5.68 -15.99 -4.01
CA ARG A 465 6.89 -15.35 -3.45
C ARG A 465 6.74 -13.86 -3.13
N THR A 466 6.11 -13.10 -4.02
CA THR A 466 5.92 -11.65 -3.84
C THR A 466 4.96 -11.28 -2.72
N HIS A 467 4.13 -12.23 -2.28
CA HIS A 467 3.23 -12.12 -1.13
C HIS A 467 3.66 -12.99 0.06
N ALA A 468 4.77 -13.71 -0.07
CA ALA A 468 5.33 -14.47 1.04
C ALA A 468 6.01 -13.53 2.05
N SER A 469 5.93 -13.89 3.32
CA SER A 469 6.65 -13.21 4.40
C SER A 469 8.14 -13.06 4.09
N TYR A 470 8.70 -11.88 4.40
CA TYR A 470 10.13 -11.59 4.25
C TYR A 470 11.01 -12.47 5.14
N TYR A 471 10.41 -13.05 6.18
CA TYR A 471 11.09 -13.84 7.20
C TYR A 471 10.98 -15.35 6.99
N VAL A 472 10.29 -15.78 5.94
CA VAL A 472 10.15 -17.19 5.58
C VAL A 472 11.11 -17.51 4.43
N ASP A 473 11.90 -18.57 4.58
CA ASP A 473 12.73 -19.09 3.47
C ASP A 473 11.85 -19.84 2.47
N ILE A 474 11.25 -19.07 1.56
CA ILE A 474 10.30 -19.60 0.59
C ILE A 474 10.96 -20.53 -0.43
N ASP A 475 12.23 -20.33 -0.78
CA ASP A 475 12.97 -21.21 -1.68
C ASP A 475 13.15 -22.58 -1.07
N LYS A 476 13.55 -22.61 0.20
CA LYS A 476 13.67 -23.85 0.94
C LYS A 476 12.32 -24.57 1.01
N ARG A 477 11.24 -23.86 1.32
CA ARG A 477 9.89 -24.47 1.34
C ARG A 477 9.47 -24.99 -0.02
N ILE A 478 9.76 -24.27 -1.11
CA ILE A 478 9.48 -24.73 -2.48
C ILE A 478 10.28 -26.01 -2.78
N ALA A 479 11.58 -26.04 -2.47
CA ALA A 479 12.40 -27.24 -2.66
C ALA A 479 11.86 -28.43 -1.84
N GLU A 480 11.52 -28.22 -0.57
CA GLU A 480 10.95 -29.26 0.29
C GLU A 480 9.57 -29.73 -0.21
N ALA A 481 8.69 -28.82 -0.66
CA ALA A 481 7.43 -29.19 -1.28
C ALA A 481 7.66 -30.04 -2.54
N THR A 482 8.63 -29.68 -3.38
CA THR A 482 8.94 -30.47 -4.59
C THR A 482 9.49 -31.85 -4.24
N VAL A 483 10.32 -31.95 -3.20
CA VAL A 483 10.81 -33.24 -2.70
C VAL A 483 9.68 -34.09 -2.14
N ALA A 484 8.77 -33.50 -1.37
CA ALA A 484 7.61 -34.21 -0.85
C ALA A 484 6.67 -34.71 -1.97
N MET A 485 6.46 -33.92 -3.02
CA MET A 485 5.53 -34.25 -4.11
C MET A 485 6.11 -35.19 -5.17
N TYR A 486 7.38 -34.97 -5.55
CA TYR A 486 8.02 -35.64 -6.71
C TYR A 486 9.16 -36.58 -6.32
N GLY A 487 9.66 -36.48 -5.08
CA GLY A 487 10.77 -37.31 -4.61
C GLY A 487 10.35 -38.76 -4.34
N ASN A 488 11.38 -39.59 -4.12
CA ASN A 488 11.21 -41.03 -3.87
C ASN A 488 11.50 -41.44 -2.41
N ASN A 489 11.66 -40.46 -1.50
CA ASN A 489 11.91 -40.71 -0.08
C ASN A 489 10.66 -40.43 0.75
N VAL A 490 9.95 -41.50 1.13
CA VAL A 490 8.68 -41.43 1.86
C VAL A 490 8.87 -40.91 3.29
N ASP A 491 9.96 -41.27 3.95
CA ASP A 491 10.22 -40.83 5.32
C ASP A 491 10.48 -39.32 5.37
N LEU A 492 11.30 -38.82 4.43
CA LEU A 492 11.51 -37.39 4.28
C LEU A 492 10.22 -36.65 3.88
N THR A 493 9.40 -37.27 3.03
CA THR A 493 8.09 -36.72 2.66
C THR A 493 7.21 -36.55 3.91
N LYS A 494 7.07 -37.59 4.74
CA LYS A 494 6.31 -37.52 6.00
C LYS A 494 6.88 -36.49 6.95
N GLU A 495 8.21 -36.44 7.09
CA GLU A 495 8.89 -35.43 7.92
C GLU A 495 8.56 -34.01 7.47
N ILE A 496 8.57 -33.73 6.16
CA ILE A 496 8.22 -32.42 5.60
C ILE A 496 6.75 -32.10 5.86
N LEU A 497 5.83 -33.04 5.60
CA LEU A 497 4.40 -32.85 5.84
C LEU A 497 4.12 -32.56 7.31
N ASP A 498 4.75 -33.28 8.24
CA ASP A 498 4.59 -33.06 9.68
C ASP A 498 5.20 -31.73 10.14
N ARG A 499 6.40 -31.38 9.66
CA ARG A 499 7.08 -30.12 10.00
C ARG A 499 6.24 -28.89 9.67
N TYR A 500 5.53 -28.92 8.55
CA TYR A 500 4.65 -27.83 8.10
C TYR A 500 3.18 -28.04 8.47
N ASN A 501 2.87 -29.08 9.25
CA ASN A 501 1.51 -29.48 9.63
C ASN A 501 0.55 -29.58 8.42
N VAL A 502 1.02 -30.16 7.33
CA VAL A 502 0.24 -30.35 6.10
C VAL A 502 -0.75 -31.48 6.31
N LYS A 503 -2.05 -31.17 6.27
CA LYS A 503 -3.13 -32.16 6.36
C LYS A 503 -3.97 -32.26 5.09
N TYR A 504 -3.77 -31.32 4.16
CA TYR A 504 -4.48 -31.26 2.91
C TYR A 504 -3.52 -31.07 1.73
N LEU A 505 -3.87 -31.66 0.59
CA LEU A 505 -3.20 -31.48 -0.69
C LEU A 505 -4.21 -30.93 -1.69
N TYR A 506 -3.85 -29.90 -2.44
CA TYR A 506 -4.67 -29.37 -3.53
C TYR A 506 -3.91 -29.45 -4.85
N LEU A 507 -4.54 -30.09 -5.83
CA LEU A 507 -4.02 -30.25 -7.19
C LEU A 507 -4.93 -29.54 -8.19
N ASP A 508 -4.36 -28.69 -9.03
CA ASP A 508 -5.04 -28.01 -10.14
C ASP A 508 -4.09 -27.80 -11.32
N GLN A 509 -4.52 -27.13 -12.39
CA GLN A 509 -3.68 -26.94 -13.58
C GLN A 509 -2.37 -26.17 -13.30
N ASN A 510 -2.31 -25.30 -12.28
CA ASN A 510 -1.12 -24.51 -12.01
C ASN A 510 0.08 -25.39 -11.60
N ILE A 511 -0.17 -26.48 -10.88
CA ILE A 511 0.90 -27.41 -10.46
C ILE A 511 1.51 -28.14 -11.66
N PHE A 512 0.74 -28.32 -12.74
CA PHE A 512 1.13 -29.08 -13.93
C PHE A 512 1.70 -28.21 -15.07
N GLN A 513 1.63 -26.89 -14.95
CA GLN A 513 2.04 -25.96 -16.01
C GLN A 513 3.20 -25.03 -15.62
N ASN A 514 3.36 -24.74 -14.32
CA ASN A 514 4.29 -23.71 -13.87
C ASN A 514 5.58 -24.29 -13.30
N TYR A 515 6.71 -23.72 -13.74
CA TYR A 515 8.00 -23.99 -13.13
C TYR A 515 8.07 -23.35 -11.73
N MET A 516 8.51 -24.13 -10.76
CA MET A 516 8.91 -23.61 -9.45
C MET A 516 10.37 -23.13 -9.51
N ARG A 517 10.66 -22.05 -8.77
CA ARG A 517 11.95 -21.34 -8.86
C ARG A 517 12.64 -21.31 -7.50
N VAL A 518 13.86 -21.84 -7.44
CA VAL A 518 14.67 -21.84 -6.22
C VAL A 518 16.13 -21.44 -6.47
N ARG A 519 16.76 -20.91 -5.44
CA ARG A 519 18.17 -20.50 -5.39
C ARG A 519 19.17 -21.64 -5.65
N PRO A 520 20.32 -21.36 -6.31
CA PRO A 520 21.30 -22.38 -6.70
C PRO A 520 21.93 -23.22 -5.59
N ASP A 521 22.03 -22.70 -4.36
CA ASP A 521 22.62 -23.43 -3.23
C ASP A 521 21.74 -24.61 -2.76
N LEU A 522 20.50 -24.71 -3.21
CA LEU A 522 19.63 -25.88 -2.98
C LEU A 522 19.86 -27.01 -3.98
N LYS A 523 20.80 -26.85 -4.93
CA LYS A 523 21.09 -27.86 -5.98
C LYS A 523 21.41 -29.23 -5.40
N GLN A 524 22.29 -29.29 -4.40
CA GLN A 524 22.69 -30.57 -3.81
C GLN A 524 21.48 -31.29 -3.18
N PHE A 525 20.65 -30.57 -2.44
CA PHE A 525 19.42 -31.10 -1.85
C PHE A 525 18.45 -31.66 -2.90
N LEU A 526 18.28 -30.99 -4.04
CA LEU A 526 17.45 -31.48 -5.14
C LEU A 526 18.04 -32.74 -5.80
N VAL A 527 19.35 -32.77 -6.04
CA VAL A 527 20.05 -33.93 -6.64
C VAL A 527 19.95 -35.16 -5.75
N GLU A 528 20.21 -35.02 -4.44
CA GLU A 528 20.14 -36.12 -3.47
C GLU A 528 18.74 -36.74 -3.39
N ASN A 529 17.70 -35.94 -3.66
CA ASN A 529 16.30 -36.37 -3.67
C ASN A 529 15.72 -36.62 -5.07
N LYS A 530 16.60 -36.72 -6.08
CA LYS A 530 16.24 -37.06 -7.48
C LYS A 530 15.21 -36.13 -8.12
N ILE A 531 15.22 -34.85 -7.75
CA ILE A 531 14.32 -33.85 -8.35
C ILE A 531 14.95 -33.31 -9.63
N ALA A 532 14.22 -33.38 -10.74
CA ALA A 532 14.66 -32.76 -12.00
C ALA A 532 14.57 -31.24 -11.91
N PHE A 533 15.60 -30.54 -12.41
CA PHE A 533 15.62 -29.09 -12.54
C PHE A 533 16.49 -28.67 -13.73
N VAL A 534 16.32 -27.42 -14.16
CA VAL A 534 17.14 -26.76 -15.18
C VAL A 534 17.82 -25.56 -14.56
N GLU A 535 19.12 -25.42 -14.74
CA GLU A 535 19.85 -24.20 -14.40
C GLU A 535 19.57 -23.14 -15.46
N ALA A 536 19.07 -21.98 -15.05
CA ALA A 536 18.73 -20.90 -15.96
C ALA A 536 19.04 -19.53 -15.35
N TYR A 537 19.38 -18.58 -16.21
CA TYR A 537 19.45 -17.17 -15.85
C TYR A 537 18.07 -16.53 -16.08
N ASP A 538 17.26 -16.43 -15.02
CA ASP A 538 15.86 -16.01 -15.11
C ASP A 538 15.48 -15.03 -13.97
N ARG A 539 14.26 -14.51 -14.03
CA ARG A 539 13.64 -13.69 -13.00
C ARG A 539 12.84 -14.54 -12.02
N TYR A 540 12.78 -14.09 -10.76
CA TYR A 540 11.96 -14.75 -9.75
C TYR A 540 10.46 -14.44 -9.89
N ASP A 541 10.10 -13.19 -10.18
CA ASP A 541 8.70 -12.83 -10.46
C ASP A 541 8.47 -12.69 -11.95
N ILE A 542 7.67 -13.60 -12.49
CA ILE A 542 7.34 -13.63 -13.92
C ILE A 542 6.50 -12.43 -14.35
N ALA A 543 5.83 -11.76 -13.40
CA ALA A 543 5.02 -10.57 -13.67
C ALA A 543 5.85 -9.32 -13.97
N VAL A 544 7.11 -9.27 -13.52
CA VAL A 544 8.03 -8.20 -13.92
C VAL A 544 8.63 -8.56 -15.27
N PRO A 545 8.57 -7.71 -16.31
CA PRO A 545 9.21 -8.00 -17.58
C PRO A 545 10.73 -8.21 -17.43
N PRO A 546 11.36 -9.14 -18.17
CA PRO A 546 12.76 -9.51 -17.98
C PRO A 546 13.73 -8.33 -18.16
N GLU A 547 13.42 -7.37 -19.03
CA GLU A 547 14.20 -6.14 -19.22
C GLU A 547 14.20 -5.22 -17.99
N ARG A 548 13.20 -5.35 -17.11
CA ARG A 548 13.06 -4.57 -15.86
C ARG A 548 13.39 -5.38 -14.60
N ALA A 549 13.38 -6.70 -14.67
CA ALA A 549 13.58 -7.59 -13.54
C ALA A 549 15.06 -7.76 -13.18
N ASN A 550 15.37 -8.03 -11.92
CA ASN A 550 16.69 -8.49 -11.49
C ASN A 550 16.87 -9.97 -11.85
N MET A 551 17.53 -10.23 -12.99
CA MET A 551 17.83 -11.57 -13.50
C MET A 551 18.95 -12.23 -12.69
N GLN A 552 18.80 -13.51 -12.37
CA GLN A 552 19.71 -14.25 -11.49
C GLN A 552 19.80 -15.72 -11.91
N ASP A 553 20.88 -16.37 -11.49
CA ASP A 553 21.02 -17.82 -11.65
C ASP A 553 20.01 -18.53 -10.74
N LEU A 554 19.25 -19.44 -11.34
CA LEU A 554 18.11 -20.11 -10.74
C LEU A 554 18.09 -21.59 -11.09
N LEU A 555 17.50 -22.38 -10.21
CA LEU A 555 17.07 -23.74 -10.49
C LEU A 555 15.57 -23.70 -10.79
N LEU A 556 15.21 -24.01 -12.03
CA LEU A 556 13.83 -24.10 -12.50
C LEU A 556 13.38 -25.56 -12.41
N ILE A 557 12.44 -25.84 -11.52
CA ILE A 557 11.88 -27.18 -11.30
C ILE A 557 10.61 -27.30 -12.16
N PRO A 558 10.64 -28.05 -13.28
CA PRO A 558 9.43 -28.27 -14.08
C PRO A 558 8.44 -29.14 -13.30
N PRO A 559 7.14 -29.09 -13.68
CA PRO A 559 6.16 -30.08 -13.26
C PRO A 559 6.66 -31.51 -13.54
N GLN A 560 6.48 -32.39 -12.56
CA GLN A 560 6.90 -33.79 -12.61
C GLN A 560 5.73 -34.70 -12.19
N ASN A 561 5.85 -36.00 -12.45
CA ASN A 561 4.87 -36.96 -11.96
C ASN A 561 4.94 -37.04 -10.45
N LEU A 562 3.78 -37.02 -9.79
CA LEU A 562 3.67 -37.32 -8.37
C LEU A 562 4.08 -38.78 -8.13
N SER A 563 4.84 -39.06 -7.07
CA SER A 563 5.22 -40.45 -6.76
C SER A 563 4.01 -41.28 -6.33
N GLU A 564 4.05 -42.59 -6.60
CA GLU A 564 2.98 -43.52 -6.19
C GLU A 564 2.86 -43.55 -4.67
N GLU A 565 3.99 -43.51 -3.98
CA GLU A 565 4.03 -43.47 -2.53
C GLU A 565 3.40 -42.18 -2.00
N PHE A 566 3.71 -41.01 -2.58
CA PHE A 566 3.08 -39.75 -2.19
C PHE A 566 1.57 -39.79 -2.43
N THR A 567 1.13 -40.16 -3.63
CA THR A 567 -0.31 -40.24 -3.96
C THR A 567 -1.08 -41.22 -3.06
N SER A 568 -0.44 -42.30 -2.61
CA SER A 568 -1.03 -43.27 -1.69
C SER A 568 -1.37 -42.70 -0.31
N LEU A 569 -0.76 -41.58 0.10
CA LEU A 569 -1.00 -40.92 1.40
C LEU A 569 -2.32 -40.15 1.46
N TRP A 570 -2.98 -39.92 0.32
CA TRP A 570 -4.06 -38.95 0.20
C TRP A 570 -5.42 -39.60 -0.11
N ILE A 571 -6.50 -39.06 0.44
CA ILE A 571 -7.89 -39.44 0.13
C ILE A 571 -8.60 -38.22 -0.46
N PRO A 572 -9.24 -38.33 -1.65
CA PRO A 572 -9.98 -37.22 -2.22
C PRO A 572 -11.19 -36.86 -1.34
N VAL A 573 -11.37 -35.56 -1.06
CA VAL A 573 -12.43 -35.05 -0.18
C VAL A 573 -13.29 -33.96 -0.82
N HIS A 574 -12.80 -33.28 -1.85
CA HIS A 574 -13.56 -32.25 -2.55
C HIS A 574 -13.09 -32.08 -4.00
N ASN A 575 -14.03 -31.85 -4.93
CA ASN A 575 -13.73 -31.58 -6.33
C ASN A 575 -14.15 -30.15 -6.68
N VAL A 576 -13.26 -29.40 -7.32
CA VAL A 576 -13.60 -28.11 -7.93
C VAL A 576 -14.11 -28.39 -9.33
N VAL A 577 -15.43 -28.25 -9.51
CA VAL A 577 -16.11 -28.52 -10.77
C VAL A 577 -16.53 -27.21 -11.42
N VAL A 578 -16.22 -27.05 -12.71
CA VAL A 578 -16.62 -25.90 -13.52
C VAL A 578 -17.22 -26.41 -14.81
N GLN A 579 -18.47 -26.04 -15.07
CA GLN A 579 -19.21 -26.49 -16.27
C GLN A 579 -19.18 -28.03 -16.46
N GLY A 580 -19.26 -28.78 -15.36
CA GLY A 580 -19.25 -30.25 -15.37
C GLY A 580 -17.87 -30.90 -15.47
N GLN A 581 -16.78 -30.13 -15.58
CA GLN A 581 -15.41 -30.65 -15.61
C GLN A 581 -14.69 -30.40 -14.28
N THR A 582 -14.00 -31.41 -13.76
CA THR A 582 -13.11 -31.26 -12.61
C THR A 582 -11.86 -30.49 -13.03
N VAL A 583 -11.68 -29.29 -12.47
CA VAL A 583 -10.53 -28.41 -12.76
C VAL A 583 -9.53 -28.35 -11.61
N GLY A 584 -9.90 -28.91 -10.46
CA GLY A 584 -9.02 -29.08 -9.30
C GLY A 584 -9.60 -30.08 -8.31
N GLN A 585 -8.74 -30.66 -7.47
CA GLN A 585 -9.11 -31.67 -6.50
C GLN A 585 -8.38 -31.45 -5.18
N LEU A 586 -9.12 -31.52 -4.08
CA LEU A 586 -8.60 -31.45 -2.72
C LEU A 586 -8.60 -32.85 -2.12
N PHE A 587 -7.51 -33.16 -1.44
CA PHE A 587 -7.31 -34.41 -0.72
C PHE A 587 -6.98 -34.14 0.74
N ARG A 588 -7.30 -35.10 1.60
CA ARG A 588 -6.92 -35.13 3.02
C ARG A 588 -5.88 -36.22 3.24
N LEU A 589 -4.89 -35.93 4.09
CA LEU A 589 -3.88 -36.90 4.48
C LEU A 589 -4.55 -38.06 5.26
N LYS A 590 -4.19 -39.30 4.94
CA LYS A 590 -4.62 -40.47 5.70
C LYS A 590 -4.07 -40.37 7.12
N GLU A 591 -4.94 -40.52 8.12
CA GLU A 591 -4.50 -40.68 9.50
C GLU A 591 -3.74 -42.02 9.58
N SER A 592 -2.49 -41.95 10.00
CA SER A 592 -1.59 -43.11 10.15
C SER A 592 -1.90 -43.92 11.39
#